data_AF-A0A350ES97-F1
#
_entry.id   AF-A0A350ES97-F1
#
_cell.length_a   1.000
_cell.length_b   1.000
_cell.length_c   1.000
_cell.angle_alpha   90.00
_cell.angle_beta   90.00
_cell.angle_gamma   90.00
#
_symmetry.space_group_name_H-M   'P 1'
#
loop_
_entity.id
_entity.type
_entity.pdbx_description
1 polymer ?
#
loop_
_entity_poly.entity_id
_entity_poly.type
_entity_poly.pdbx_seq_one_letter_code
_entity_poly.pdbx_strand_id
1 'polypeptide(L)'
;MCTVTLLPRKHGFVLGMNRDESRARASGLPPGEHRHGRHRTLHPSEPGGGTWIAVTEEGYSFALINWYSVTPRSAEKRTSRGAVIPGALLADRFADADAAIAGLPLPGMHPFRLIGIDPIDHRVIEWRWDQQKLGRLDHAWRPQQWISSGHDEPCAQAERGRIFELARKQSSAGSLNWLRRLHRSHRPGRGPYSTCMHRAEAATVSYSEISVDRTLIRMRHASGSPCSVELNEGLCLKRCGI
;
A
#
# COMPACT_ATOMS: atom_id res chain seq x y z
N MET A 1 5.63 -1.18 -8.71
CA MET A 1 6.56 -0.35 -7.90
C MET A 1 5.69 0.55 -7.03
N CYS A 2 6.06 0.90 -5.81
CA CYS A 2 5.14 1.60 -4.90
C CYS A 2 5.88 2.37 -3.80
N THR A 3 5.25 3.43 -3.29
CA THR A 3 5.61 4.05 -2.00
C THR A 3 4.39 4.02 -1.10
N VAL A 4 4.51 3.43 0.09
CA VAL A 4 3.46 3.36 1.11
C VAL A 4 3.94 4.16 2.33
N THR A 5 3.13 5.10 2.81
CA THR A 5 3.44 5.91 4.01
C THR A 5 2.31 5.76 5.02
N LEU A 6 2.66 5.32 6.23
CA LEU A 6 1.75 5.24 7.37
C LEU A 6 1.93 6.45 8.28
N LEU A 7 0.81 7.07 8.67
CA LEU A 7 0.72 8.09 9.70
C LEU A 7 -0.23 7.61 10.79
N PRO A 8 0.32 7.01 11.85
CA PRO A 8 -0.49 6.54 12.97
C PRO A 8 -1.15 7.69 13.72
N ARG A 9 -2.32 7.42 14.29
CA ARG A 9 -3.07 8.33 15.16
C ARG A 9 -3.51 7.58 16.41
N LYS A 10 -4.00 8.31 17.41
CA LYS A 10 -4.52 7.70 18.65
C LYS A 10 -5.70 6.74 18.40
N HIS A 11 -6.50 7.02 17.37
CA HIS A 11 -7.77 6.30 17.12
C HIS A 11 -7.89 5.75 15.71
N GLY A 12 -6.76 5.50 15.05
CA GLY A 12 -6.72 5.07 13.66
C GLY A 12 -5.44 5.52 13.01
N PHE A 13 -5.46 5.75 11.70
CA PHE A 13 -4.27 6.15 10.95
C PHE A 13 -4.66 6.79 9.63
N VAL A 14 -3.66 7.32 8.94
CA VAL A 14 -3.73 7.60 7.51
C VAL A 14 -2.69 6.76 6.80
N LEU A 15 -3.08 6.14 5.68
CA LEU A 15 -2.21 5.38 4.81
C LEU A 15 -2.25 5.98 3.41
N GLY A 16 -1.11 6.47 2.92
CA GLY A 16 -0.96 6.95 1.55
C GLY A 16 -0.17 5.95 0.72
N MET A 17 -0.60 5.68 -0.51
CA MET A 17 0.10 4.77 -1.41
C MET A 17 0.15 5.29 -2.83
N ASN A 18 1.36 5.56 -3.34
CA ASN A 18 1.60 5.71 -4.77
C ASN A 18 1.78 4.33 -5.39
N ARG A 19 1.09 4.08 -6.51
CA ARG A 19 1.30 2.92 -7.37
C ARG A 19 2.06 3.36 -8.61
N ASP A 20 3.31 2.94 -8.69
CA ASP A 20 4.23 3.16 -9.81
C ASP A 20 4.18 1.94 -10.75
N GLU A 21 3.86 2.17 -12.01
CA GLU A 21 3.57 1.11 -12.98
C GLU A 21 3.97 1.50 -14.40
N SER A 22 4.16 0.49 -15.26
CA SER A 22 4.29 0.65 -16.71
C SER A 22 3.11 1.43 -17.29
N ARG A 23 3.40 2.37 -18.17
CA ARG A 23 2.39 3.13 -18.92
C ARG A 23 1.59 2.26 -19.90
N ALA A 24 2.15 1.11 -20.29
CA ALA A 24 1.47 0.15 -21.16
C ALA A 24 0.48 -0.74 -20.40
N ARG A 25 0.52 -0.77 -19.06
CA ARG A 25 -0.42 -1.56 -18.27
C ARG A 25 -1.77 -0.86 -18.23
N ALA A 26 -2.84 -1.64 -18.34
CA ALA A 26 -4.19 -1.14 -18.17
C ALA A 26 -4.34 -0.39 -16.82
N SER A 27 -5.04 0.73 -16.87
CA SER A 27 -5.35 1.53 -15.68
C SER A 27 -6.12 0.71 -14.66
N GLY A 28 -5.79 0.89 -13.39
CA GLY A 28 -6.59 0.36 -12.29
C GLY A 28 -7.97 1.01 -12.25
N LEU A 29 -8.95 0.28 -11.73
CA LEU A 29 -10.28 0.79 -11.45
C LEU A 29 -10.27 1.57 -10.12
N PRO A 30 -11.05 2.65 -10.01
CA PRO A 30 -11.16 3.41 -8.77
C PRO A 30 -11.72 2.54 -7.64
N PRO A 31 -11.60 2.99 -6.36
CA PRO A 31 -12.17 2.27 -5.24
C PRO A 31 -13.66 2.02 -5.41
N GLY A 32 -14.06 0.81 -5.05
CA GLY A 32 -15.45 0.40 -4.85
C GLY A 32 -15.62 -0.24 -3.48
N GLU A 33 -16.87 -0.51 -3.11
CA GLU A 33 -17.19 -1.39 -1.99
C GLU A 33 -17.19 -2.84 -2.46
N HIS A 34 -16.53 -3.71 -1.70
CA HIS A 34 -16.40 -5.14 -1.98
C HIS A 34 -16.63 -5.96 -0.72
N ARG A 35 -16.92 -7.25 -0.90
CA ARG A 35 -17.06 -8.20 0.21
C ARG A 35 -16.04 -9.32 0.09
N HIS A 36 -15.27 -9.54 1.15
CA HIS A 36 -14.32 -10.65 1.28
C HIS A 36 -14.62 -11.37 2.59
N GLY A 37 -15.00 -12.65 2.49
CA GLY A 37 -15.51 -13.40 3.65
C GLY A 37 -16.68 -12.65 4.32
N ARG A 38 -16.49 -12.31 5.60
CA ARG A 38 -17.45 -11.55 6.42
C ARG A 38 -17.30 -10.03 6.33
N HIS A 39 -16.22 -9.53 5.74
CA HIS A 39 -15.86 -8.11 5.80
C HIS A 39 -16.42 -7.34 4.61
N ARG A 40 -17.10 -6.21 4.88
CA ARG A 40 -17.21 -5.13 3.88
C ARG A 40 -15.87 -4.40 3.80
N THR A 41 -15.44 -4.08 2.59
CA THR A 41 -14.12 -3.50 2.33
C THR A 41 -14.18 -2.40 1.29
N LEU A 42 -13.25 -1.44 1.36
CA LEU A 42 -13.00 -0.48 0.29
C LEU A 42 -11.63 -0.75 -0.32
N HIS A 43 -11.59 -0.90 -1.64
CA HIS A 43 -10.34 -0.96 -2.38
C HIS A 43 -10.52 -0.64 -3.88
N PRO A 44 -9.50 -0.07 -4.54
CA PRO A 44 -9.39 -0.10 -5.99
C PRO A 44 -9.11 -1.53 -6.45
N SER A 45 -9.17 -1.77 -7.75
CA SER A 45 -8.85 -3.09 -8.31
C SER A 45 -8.12 -2.99 -9.64
N GLU A 46 -7.45 -4.07 -10.03
CA GLU A 46 -7.02 -4.24 -11.42
C GLU A 46 -8.23 -4.67 -12.27
N PRO A 47 -8.27 -4.33 -13.57
CA PRO A 47 -9.32 -4.84 -14.47
C PRO A 47 -9.40 -6.38 -14.51
N GLY A 48 -8.25 -7.06 -14.40
CA GLY A 48 -8.16 -8.51 -14.33
C GLY A 48 -8.35 -9.09 -12.91
N GLY A 49 -8.81 -8.29 -11.95
CA GLY A 49 -8.99 -8.69 -10.56
C GLY A 49 -7.74 -8.54 -9.69
N GLY A 50 -7.98 -8.54 -8.38
CA GLY A 50 -6.97 -8.28 -7.36
C GLY A 50 -6.80 -6.80 -7.02
N THR A 51 -6.06 -6.53 -5.95
CA THR A 51 -5.82 -5.18 -5.45
C THR A 51 -4.43 -5.04 -4.85
N TRP A 52 -4.00 -3.80 -4.64
CA TRP A 52 -2.73 -3.44 -4.03
C TRP A 52 -2.88 -2.72 -2.69
N ILE A 53 -4.11 -2.31 -2.33
CA ILE A 53 -4.40 -1.64 -1.07
C ILE A 53 -5.88 -1.80 -0.72
N ALA A 54 -6.19 -2.15 0.53
CA ALA A 54 -7.56 -2.31 0.98
C ALA A 54 -7.72 -1.94 2.46
N VAL A 55 -8.95 -1.60 2.85
CA VAL A 55 -9.38 -1.39 4.23
C VAL A 55 -10.71 -2.11 4.49
N THR A 56 -10.86 -2.71 5.65
CA THR A 56 -12.11 -3.35 6.09
C THR A 56 -12.99 -2.39 6.90
N GLU A 57 -14.26 -2.73 7.09
CA GLU A 57 -15.17 -1.97 7.96
C GLU A 57 -14.76 -1.93 9.43
N GLU A 58 -13.94 -2.86 9.92
CA GLU A 58 -13.33 -2.82 11.26
C GLU A 58 -12.14 -1.84 11.32
N GLY A 59 -11.61 -1.46 10.16
CA GLY A 59 -10.58 -0.43 9.98
C GLY A 59 -9.16 -0.96 9.84
N TYR A 60 -8.93 -2.27 9.92
CA TYR A 60 -7.62 -2.82 9.57
C TYR A 60 -7.40 -2.75 8.06
N SER A 61 -6.14 -2.63 7.64
CA SER A 61 -5.79 -2.40 6.24
C SER A 61 -4.60 -3.23 5.81
N PHE A 62 -4.56 -3.53 4.52
CA PHE A 62 -3.43 -4.15 3.86
C PHE A 62 -2.94 -3.30 2.69
N ALA A 63 -1.63 -3.20 2.53
CA ALA A 63 -0.99 -2.63 1.35
C ALA A 63 0.12 -3.56 0.85
N LEU A 64 0.10 -3.86 -0.45
CA LEU A 64 1.06 -4.76 -1.07
C LEU A 64 2.06 -3.96 -1.90
N ILE A 65 3.34 -4.22 -1.65
CA ILE A 65 4.43 -3.74 -2.48
C ILE A 65 5.25 -4.91 -3.02
N ASN A 66 5.83 -4.71 -4.19
CA ASN A 66 6.74 -5.69 -4.76
C ASN A 66 8.04 -5.72 -3.93
N TRP A 67 8.80 -6.80 -4.08
CA TRP A 67 10.13 -6.91 -3.48
C TRP A 67 11.15 -7.24 -4.55
N TYR A 68 11.61 -6.22 -5.27
CA TYR A 68 12.49 -6.38 -6.43
C TYR A 68 13.95 -6.63 -6.05
N SER A 69 14.35 -6.29 -4.82
CA SER A 69 15.69 -6.60 -4.31
C SER A 69 15.92 -8.10 -4.11
N VAL A 70 14.86 -8.92 -4.16
CA VAL A 70 14.95 -10.37 -4.15
C VAL A 70 14.86 -10.89 -5.58
N THR A 71 15.94 -11.49 -6.05
CA THR A 71 15.96 -12.16 -7.36
C THR A 71 15.04 -13.37 -7.33
N PRO A 72 14.01 -13.44 -8.20
CA PRO A 72 13.15 -14.61 -8.28
C PRO A 72 13.97 -15.86 -8.65
N ARG A 73 13.69 -16.97 -7.97
CA ARG A 73 14.35 -18.27 -8.21
C ARG A 73 13.77 -19.02 -9.40
N SER A 74 12.49 -18.78 -9.70
CA SER A 74 11.81 -19.34 -10.86
C SER A 74 11.15 -18.22 -11.67
N ALA A 75 11.26 -18.34 -12.99
CA ALA A 75 10.57 -17.48 -13.96
C ALA A 75 9.08 -17.86 -14.11
N GLU A 76 8.67 -19.06 -13.68
CA GLU A 76 7.30 -19.55 -13.84
C GLU A 76 6.35 -18.89 -12.85
N LYS A 77 5.84 -17.72 -13.24
CA LYS A 77 4.76 -17.04 -12.52
C LYS A 77 3.44 -17.73 -12.80
N ARG A 78 2.94 -18.46 -11.81
CA ARG A 78 1.64 -19.15 -11.87
C ARG A 78 0.53 -18.37 -11.19
N THR A 79 0.86 -17.48 -10.26
CA THR A 79 -0.13 -16.72 -9.49
C THR A 79 0.23 -15.24 -9.38
N SER A 80 -0.77 -14.37 -9.51
CA SER A 80 -0.60 -12.93 -9.35
C SER A 80 -0.51 -12.54 -7.87
N ARG A 81 0.40 -11.61 -7.55
CA ARG A 81 0.44 -10.94 -6.22
C ARG A 81 -0.86 -10.20 -5.88
N GLY A 82 -1.66 -9.84 -6.90
CA GLY A 82 -2.97 -9.21 -6.68
C GLY A 82 -3.97 -10.06 -5.90
N ALA A 83 -3.73 -11.39 -5.77
CA ALA A 83 -4.54 -12.29 -4.97
C ALA A 83 -4.19 -12.28 -3.46
N VAL A 84 -3.06 -11.70 -3.07
CA VAL A 84 -2.58 -11.73 -1.68
C VAL A 84 -3.51 -10.96 -0.74
N ILE A 85 -3.88 -9.72 -1.09
CA ILE A 85 -4.80 -8.93 -0.26
C ILE A 85 -6.18 -9.59 -0.19
N PRO A 86 -6.83 -9.98 -1.31
CA PRO A 86 -8.10 -10.72 -1.24
C PRO A 86 -8.04 -11.96 -0.35
N GLY A 87 -6.97 -12.76 -0.44
CA GLY A 87 -6.83 -13.94 0.40
C GLY A 87 -6.57 -13.61 1.88
N ALA A 88 -5.81 -12.57 2.19
CA ALA A 88 -5.64 -12.09 3.57
C ALA A 88 -6.95 -11.57 4.17
N LEU A 89 -7.81 -10.94 3.34
CA LEU A 89 -9.13 -10.45 3.72
C LEU A 89 -10.18 -11.57 3.93
N LEU A 90 -9.84 -12.83 3.65
CA LEU A 90 -10.69 -13.96 4.02
C LEU A 90 -10.51 -14.38 5.49
N ALA A 91 -9.47 -13.88 6.18
CA ALA A 91 -9.32 -14.08 7.62
C ALA A 91 -10.45 -13.38 8.37
N ASP A 92 -11.05 -14.04 9.38
CA ASP A 92 -12.15 -13.46 10.15
C ASP A 92 -11.75 -12.24 10.99
N ARG A 93 -10.47 -12.14 11.37
CA ARG A 93 -9.89 -11.04 12.13
C ARG A 93 -8.46 -10.80 11.68
N PHE A 94 -7.95 -9.60 11.96
CA PHE A 94 -6.55 -9.26 11.67
C PHE A 94 -5.54 -10.21 12.34
N ALA A 95 -5.84 -10.69 13.55
CA ALA A 95 -5.00 -11.66 14.25
C ALA A 95 -4.86 -13.00 13.51
N ASP A 96 -5.81 -13.35 12.64
CA ASP A 96 -5.84 -14.60 11.89
C ASP A 96 -5.18 -14.45 10.49
N ALA A 97 -4.70 -13.24 10.15
CA ALA A 97 -4.08 -12.94 8.85
C ALA A 97 -2.80 -13.76 8.59
N ASP A 98 -2.03 -14.08 9.64
CA ASP A 98 -0.82 -14.92 9.54
C ASP A 98 -1.16 -16.27 8.88
N ALA A 99 -2.22 -16.93 9.35
CA ALA A 99 -2.67 -18.22 8.84
C ALA A 99 -3.24 -18.11 7.42
N ALA A 100 -4.06 -17.07 7.16
CA ALA A 100 -4.63 -16.85 5.84
C ALA A 100 -3.56 -16.61 4.76
N ILE A 101 -2.53 -15.82 5.07
CA ILE A 101 -1.42 -15.55 4.14
C ILE A 101 -0.57 -16.81 3.93
N ALA A 102 -0.32 -17.59 4.98
CA ALA A 102 0.42 -18.85 4.88
C ALA A 102 -0.30 -19.91 4.02
N GLY A 103 -1.64 -19.88 3.98
CA GLY A 103 -2.47 -20.76 3.15
C GLY A 103 -2.52 -20.40 1.66
N LEU A 104 -1.92 -19.28 1.24
CA LEU A 104 -1.90 -18.87 -0.17
C LEU A 104 -0.98 -19.78 -1.01
N PRO A 105 -1.19 -19.85 -2.34
CA PRO A 105 -0.28 -20.56 -3.25
C PRO A 105 1.02 -19.77 -3.50
N LEU A 106 1.78 -19.49 -2.43
CA LEU A 106 3.00 -18.68 -2.42
C LEU A 106 4.11 -19.20 -3.36
N PRO A 107 4.35 -20.52 -3.51
CA PRO A 107 5.38 -21.04 -4.43
C PRO A 107 5.20 -20.65 -5.91
N GLY A 108 4.03 -20.16 -6.31
CA GLY A 108 3.75 -19.64 -7.66
C GLY A 108 3.79 -18.12 -7.79
N MET A 109 4.07 -17.39 -6.71
CA MET A 109 4.06 -15.92 -6.66
C MET A 109 5.46 -15.33 -6.68
N HIS A 110 5.62 -14.18 -7.33
CA HIS A 110 6.83 -13.37 -7.20
C HIS A 110 6.99 -12.78 -5.79
N PRO A 111 8.23 -12.45 -5.37
CA PRO A 111 8.48 -11.82 -4.08
C PRO A 111 7.64 -10.57 -3.83
N PHE A 112 7.18 -10.43 -2.59
CA PHE A 112 6.37 -9.30 -2.15
C PHE A 112 6.57 -8.99 -0.66
N ARG A 113 6.17 -7.78 -0.29
CA ARG A 113 5.98 -7.36 1.08
C ARG A 113 4.54 -6.91 1.24
N LEU A 114 3.84 -7.48 2.22
CA LEU A 114 2.48 -7.10 2.57
C LEU A 114 2.54 -6.39 3.92
N ILE A 115 2.05 -5.16 3.97
CA ILE A 115 1.98 -4.35 5.19
C ILE A 115 0.54 -4.43 5.69
N GLY A 116 0.34 -5.01 6.87
CA GLY A 116 -0.91 -4.99 7.62
C GLY A 116 -0.88 -3.95 8.72
N ILE A 117 -1.98 -3.23 8.89
CA ILE A 117 -2.16 -2.21 9.92
C ILE A 117 -3.44 -2.51 10.66
N ASP A 118 -3.35 -2.67 11.97
CA ASP A 118 -4.49 -2.81 12.86
C ASP A 118 -4.58 -1.61 13.82
N PRO A 119 -5.59 -0.75 13.66
CA PRO A 119 -5.79 0.41 14.52
C PRO A 119 -6.35 0.10 15.90
N ILE A 120 -6.83 -1.12 16.18
CA ILE A 120 -7.35 -1.50 17.49
C ILE A 120 -6.18 -1.82 18.42
N ASP A 121 -5.33 -2.75 18.02
CA ASP A 121 -4.17 -3.18 18.81
C ASP A 121 -2.90 -2.35 18.53
N HIS A 122 -2.99 -1.32 17.68
CA HIS A 122 -1.85 -0.51 17.22
C HIS A 122 -0.73 -1.37 16.62
N ARG A 123 -1.09 -2.43 15.89
CA ARG A 123 -0.13 -3.35 15.26
C ARG A 123 0.18 -2.92 13.84
N VAL A 124 1.46 -2.99 13.50
CA VAL A 124 1.94 -2.89 12.11
C VAL A 124 2.78 -4.12 11.83
N ILE A 125 2.33 -4.96 10.91
CA ILE A 125 2.99 -6.23 10.58
C ILE A 125 3.39 -6.18 9.11
N GLU A 126 4.62 -6.58 8.81
CA GLU A 126 5.08 -6.79 7.45
C GLU A 126 5.35 -8.26 7.20
N TRP A 127 4.56 -8.87 6.32
CA TRP A 127 4.83 -10.21 5.80
C TRP A 127 5.69 -10.12 4.56
N ARG A 128 6.74 -10.95 4.52
CA ARG A 128 7.77 -10.92 3.50
C ARG A 128 7.88 -12.29 2.84
N TRP A 129 7.51 -12.38 1.57
CA TRP A 129 7.68 -13.59 0.77
C TRP A 129 8.85 -13.39 -0.18
N ASP A 130 9.88 -14.25 -0.06
CA ASP A 130 11.10 -14.20 -0.87
C ASP A 130 11.20 -15.37 -1.89
N GLN A 131 10.10 -16.08 -2.14
CA GLN A 131 10.03 -17.36 -2.89
C GLN A 131 10.61 -18.59 -2.17
N GLN A 132 11.06 -18.47 -0.93
CA GLN A 132 11.49 -19.61 -0.12
C GLN A 132 10.74 -19.70 1.20
N LYS A 133 10.62 -18.59 1.90
CA LYS A 133 10.03 -18.50 3.21
C LYS A 133 9.12 -17.29 3.31
N LEU A 134 8.05 -17.47 4.08
CA LEU A 134 7.21 -16.37 4.54
C LEU A 134 7.77 -15.89 5.88
N GLY A 135 8.40 -14.72 5.87
CA GLY A 135 8.85 -14.04 7.08
C GLY A 135 7.80 -13.06 7.60
N ARG A 136 7.90 -12.72 8.88
CA ARG A 136 7.05 -11.74 9.55
C ARG A 136 7.93 -10.76 10.34
N LEU A 137 7.63 -9.46 10.23
CA LEU A 137 8.32 -8.40 10.96
C LEU A 137 7.30 -7.46 11.59
N ASP A 138 7.35 -7.30 12.91
CA ASP A 138 6.58 -6.29 13.62
C ASP A 138 7.28 -4.93 13.54
N HIS A 139 6.49 -3.89 13.29
CA HIS A 139 6.93 -2.51 13.28
C HIS A 139 6.24 -1.74 14.40
N ALA A 140 6.93 -0.72 14.92
CA ALA A 140 6.36 0.16 15.93
C ALA A 140 5.22 1.02 15.34
N TRP A 141 4.21 1.36 16.17
CA TRP A 141 3.13 2.29 15.82
C TRP A 141 3.62 3.74 15.71
N ARG A 142 4.44 4.02 14.69
CA ARG A 142 5.02 5.34 14.42
C ARG A 142 5.01 5.65 12.92
N PRO A 143 5.16 6.93 12.51
CA PRO A 143 5.28 7.28 11.10
C PRO A 143 6.38 6.47 10.41
N GLN A 144 6.05 5.82 9.31
CA GLN A 144 6.95 4.92 8.59
C GLN A 144 6.61 4.89 7.10
N GLN A 145 7.61 4.56 6.28
CA GLN A 145 7.47 4.45 4.84
C GLN A 145 8.08 3.14 4.33
N TRP A 146 7.40 2.50 3.39
CA TRP A 146 7.90 1.34 2.64
C TRP A 146 7.96 1.68 1.16
N ILE A 147 9.06 1.30 0.51
CA ILE A 147 9.37 1.67 -0.88
C ILE A 147 9.76 0.43 -1.67
N SER A 148 9.22 0.30 -2.87
CA SER A 148 9.63 -0.71 -3.86
C SER A 148 9.90 -0.09 -5.23
N SER A 149 10.90 -0.60 -5.94
CA SER A 149 11.27 -0.13 -7.28
C SER A 149 11.84 -1.27 -8.12
N GLY A 150 11.36 -1.44 -9.34
CA GLY A 150 11.90 -2.36 -10.34
C GLY A 150 13.00 -1.72 -11.19
N HIS A 151 13.43 -0.49 -10.88
CA HIS A 151 14.59 0.13 -11.50
C HIS A 151 15.87 -0.19 -10.71
N ASP A 152 15.89 0.29 -9.47
CA ASP A 152 16.94 0.09 -8.48
C ASP A 152 16.27 0.33 -7.12
N GLU A 153 15.90 -0.77 -6.46
CA GLU A 153 15.17 -0.74 -5.21
C GLU A 153 16.00 -0.22 -4.04
N PRO A 154 17.27 -0.64 -3.85
CA PRO A 154 18.13 -0.05 -2.83
C PRO A 154 18.28 1.47 -2.96
N CYS A 155 18.56 1.99 -4.17
CA CYS A 155 18.69 3.43 -4.38
C CYS A 155 17.36 4.18 -4.16
N ALA A 156 16.25 3.62 -4.64
CA ALA A 156 14.93 4.22 -4.40
C ALA A 156 14.56 4.23 -2.90
N GLN A 157 14.90 3.18 -2.14
CA GLN A 157 14.71 3.14 -0.70
C GLN A 157 15.55 4.21 0.01
N ALA A 158 16.83 4.32 -0.34
CA ALA A 158 17.73 5.31 0.24
C ALA A 158 17.23 6.74 -0.02
N GLU A 159 16.90 7.07 -1.27
CA GLU A 159 16.56 8.43 -1.65
C GLU A 159 15.17 8.85 -1.18
N ARG A 160 14.13 8.04 -1.39
CA ARG A 160 12.77 8.35 -0.90
C ARG A 160 12.75 8.37 0.63
N GLY A 161 13.50 7.46 1.29
CA GLY A 161 13.65 7.45 2.75
C GLY A 161 14.32 8.72 3.28
N ARG A 162 15.39 9.19 2.65
CA ARG A 162 16.04 10.46 3.00
C ARG A 162 15.07 11.65 2.86
N ILE A 163 14.30 11.70 1.76
CA ILE A 163 13.29 12.74 1.54
C ILE A 163 12.17 12.66 2.58
N PHE A 164 11.73 11.46 2.96
CA PHE A 164 10.74 11.25 4.02
C PHE A 164 11.24 11.79 5.37
N GLU A 165 12.46 11.44 5.78
CA GLU A 165 13.02 11.93 7.05
C GLU A 165 13.23 13.45 7.06
N LEU A 166 13.60 14.06 5.93
CA LEU A 166 13.63 15.52 5.81
C LEU A 166 12.22 16.13 5.89
N ALA A 167 11.22 15.52 5.23
CA ALA A 167 9.85 15.99 5.26
C ALA A 167 9.24 15.91 6.67
N ARG A 168 9.63 14.92 7.49
CA ARG A 168 9.16 14.76 8.87
C ARG A 168 9.59 15.90 9.80
N LYS A 169 10.60 16.69 9.43
CA LYS A 169 11.05 17.86 10.20
C LYS A 169 10.21 19.13 9.95
N GLN A 170 9.26 19.07 9.00
CA GLN A 170 8.37 20.20 8.72
C GLN A 170 7.32 20.35 9.81
N SER A 171 6.93 21.59 10.15
CA SER A 171 5.88 21.89 11.14
C SER A 171 4.53 21.21 10.84
N SER A 172 4.23 20.99 9.55
CA SER A 172 3.00 20.34 9.10
C SER A 172 3.04 18.80 9.13
N ALA A 173 4.14 18.18 9.56
CA ALA A 173 4.30 16.73 9.56
C ALA A 173 3.17 16.02 10.32
N GLY A 174 2.67 14.92 9.76
CA GLY A 174 1.53 14.17 10.31
C GLY A 174 0.15 14.63 9.83
N SER A 175 0.04 15.79 9.17
CA SER A 175 -1.22 16.23 8.55
C SER A 175 -1.51 15.56 7.20
N LEU A 176 -2.78 15.53 6.79
CA LEU A 176 -3.18 15.03 5.46
C LEU A 176 -2.54 15.84 4.33
N ASN A 177 -2.51 17.17 4.47
CA ASN A 177 -1.90 18.04 3.47
C ASN A 177 -0.39 17.79 3.33
N TRP A 178 0.28 17.49 4.44
CA TRP A 178 1.69 17.08 4.41
C TRP A 178 1.89 15.75 3.69
N LEU A 179 1.07 14.74 3.98
CA LEU A 179 1.13 13.44 3.31
C LEU A 179 0.95 13.58 1.80
N ARG A 180 -0.08 14.34 1.39
CA ARG A 180 -0.38 14.58 -0.03
C ARG A 180 0.77 15.29 -0.72
N ARG A 181 1.38 16.31 -0.09
CA ARG A 181 2.57 16.98 -0.65
C ARG A 181 3.76 16.03 -0.78
N LEU A 182 3.99 15.15 0.20
CA LEU A 182 5.03 14.12 0.12
C LEU A 182 4.79 13.18 -1.07
N HIS A 183 3.57 12.70 -1.26
CA HIS A 183 3.21 11.78 -2.35
C HIS A 183 3.17 12.44 -3.73
N ARG A 184 3.04 13.77 -3.81
CA ARG A 184 3.17 14.59 -5.03
C ARG A 184 4.62 15.00 -5.35
N SER A 185 5.55 14.73 -4.45
CA SER A 185 6.91 15.24 -4.54
C SER A 185 7.69 14.60 -5.68
N HIS A 186 8.37 15.44 -6.45
CA HIS A 186 9.39 15.04 -7.41
C HIS A 186 10.80 15.11 -6.83
N ARG A 187 11.00 15.29 -5.52
CA ARG A 187 12.37 15.29 -4.96
C ARG A 187 12.99 13.88 -5.04
N PRO A 188 14.31 13.76 -5.33
CA PRO A 188 15.28 14.84 -5.55
C PRO A 188 15.17 15.52 -6.92
N GLY A 189 14.65 14.81 -7.91
CA GLY A 189 14.34 15.31 -9.24
C GLY A 189 13.27 14.41 -9.87
N ARG A 190 12.55 14.96 -10.85
CA ARG A 190 11.49 14.23 -11.53
C ARG A 190 12.11 13.06 -12.30
N GLY A 191 11.97 11.84 -11.77
CA GLY A 191 12.71 10.69 -12.28
C GLY A 191 12.37 9.38 -11.57
N PRO A 192 13.21 8.34 -11.68
CA PRO A 192 12.96 7.01 -11.12
C PRO A 192 12.88 7.01 -9.58
N TYR A 193 13.61 7.92 -8.94
CA TYR A 193 13.78 7.92 -7.48
C TYR A 193 12.81 8.82 -6.73
N SER A 194 12.00 9.64 -7.41
CA SER A 194 11.03 10.50 -6.73
C SER A 194 9.81 9.73 -6.23
N THR A 195 9.15 10.24 -5.19
CA THR A 195 7.91 9.64 -4.65
C THR A 195 6.79 9.64 -5.69
N CYS A 196 6.55 10.79 -6.35
CA CYS A 196 5.77 10.85 -7.59
C CYS A 196 6.73 10.61 -8.75
N MET A 197 6.83 9.37 -9.18
CA MET A 197 7.81 8.86 -10.13
C MET A 197 7.38 9.13 -11.57
N HIS A 198 8.31 9.57 -12.42
CA HIS A 198 8.07 9.73 -13.86
C HIS A 198 9.28 9.24 -14.66
N ARG A 199 9.03 8.33 -15.59
CA ARG A 199 9.93 7.90 -16.64
C ARG A 199 9.18 7.77 -17.97
N ALA A 200 9.89 7.44 -19.03
CA ALA A 200 9.33 7.29 -20.37
C ALA A 200 8.37 6.09 -20.46
N GLU A 201 8.72 4.99 -19.81
CA GLU A 201 8.05 3.69 -19.84
C GLU A 201 7.15 3.42 -18.62
N ALA A 202 7.39 4.11 -17.50
CA ALA A 202 6.66 3.92 -16.25
C ALA A 202 6.43 5.24 -15.51
N ALA A 203 5.38 5.33 -14.71
CA ALA A 203 5.09 6.49 -13.86
C ALA A 203 4.29 6.08 -12.62
N THR A 204 4.14 6.99 -11.65
CA THR A 204 3.05 6.89 -10.67
C THR A 204 1.73 7.00 -11.42
N VAL A 205 0.98 5.91 -11.54
CA VAL A 205 -0.29 5.86 -12.28
C VAL A 205 -1.49 6.07 -11.39
N SER A 206 -1.34 5.94 -10.07
CA SER A 206 -2.39 6.28 -9.13
C SER A 206 -1.86 6.57 -7.73
N TYR A 207 -2.69 7.27 -6.95
CA TYR A 207 -2.51 7.46 -5.51
C TYR A 207 -3.79 7.06 -4.78
N SER A 208 -3.65 6.24 -3.73
CA SER A 208 -4.73 5.88 -2.81
C SER A 208 -4.43 6.42 -1.41
N GLU A 209 -5.46 6.95 -0.75
CA GLU A 209 -5.39 7.46 0.62
C GLU A 209 -6.50 6.82 1.45
N ILE A 210 -6.14 6.07 2.49
CA ILE A 210 -7.07 5.57 3.49
C ILE A 210 -6.92 6.45 4.73
N SER A 211 -8.05 6.94 5.27
CA SER A 211 -8.12 7.54 6.59
C SER A 211 -9.07 6.73 7.45
N VAL A 212 -8.58 6.24 8.59
CA VAL A 212 -9.37 5.52 9.59
C VAL A 212 -9.41 6.37 10.85
N ASP A 213 -10.61 6.63 11.36
CA ASP A 213 -10.85 7.24 12.67
C ASP A 213 -11.74 6.33 13.55
N ARG A 214 -12.30 6.87 14.63
CA ARG A 214 -13.16 6.12 15.56
C ARG A 214 -14.49 5.69 14.95
N THR A 215 -14.97 6.32 13.89
CA THR A 215 -16.34 6.14 13.43
C THR A 215 -16.44 5.99 11.92
N LEU A 216 -15.44 6.48 11.20
CA LEU A 216 -15.44 6.59 9.77
C LEU A 216 -14.14 6.05 9.21
N ILE A 217 -14.30 5.27 8.15
CA ILE A 217 -13.24 4.92 7.22
C ILE A 217 -13.53 5.68 5.94
N ARG A 218 -12.51 6.32 5.38
CA ARG A 218 -12.59 7.01 4.10
C ARG A 218 -11.45 6.58 3.20
N MET A 219 -11.77 6.19 1.98
CA MET A 219 -10.81 5.91 0.94
C MET A 219 -10.95 6.91 -0.20
N ARG A 220 -9.87 7.64 -0.48
CA ARG A 220 -9.77 8.53 -1.64
C ARG A 220 -8.79 7.97 -2.66
N HIS A 221 -8.98 8.36 -3.92
CA HIS A 221 -8.16 7.90 -5.02
C HIS A 221 -7.98 8.95 -6.10
N ALA A 222 -6.80 8.94 -6.70
CA ALA A 222 -6.42 9.71 -7.87
C ALA A 222 -6.04 8.73 -8.99
N SER A 223 -6.83 8.70 -10.07
CA SER A 223 -6.59 7.87 -11.26
C SER A 223 -5.58 8.55 -12.19
N GLY A 224 -4.35 8.70 -11.70
CA GLY A 224 -3.24 9.35 -12.40
C GLY A 224 -2.14 9.73 -11.42
N SER A 225 -1.05 10.32 -11.93
CA SER A 225 0.01 10.84 -11.08
C SER A 225 -0.55 11.96 -10.17
N PRO A 226 -0.39 11.88 -8.83
CA PRO A 226 -1.02 12.84 -7.92
C PRO A 226 -0.49 14.28 -8.09
N CYS A 227 0.62 14.48 -8.80
CA CYS A 227 1.08 15.81 -9.19
C CYS A 227 0.18 16.51 -10.23
N SER A 228 -0.59 15.73 -11.02
CA SER A 228 -1.30 16.20 -12.21
C SER A 228 -2.80 15.95 -12.21
N VAL A 229 -3.29 15.11 -11.29
CA VAL A 229 -4.73 14.83 -11.15
C VAL A 229 -5.19 15.13 -9.74
N GLU A 230 -6.47 15.47 -9.62
CA GLU A 230 -7.10 15.68 -8.33
C GLU A 230 -7.47 14.35 -7.66
N LEU A 231 -7.53 14.42 -6.34
CA LEU A 231 -7.97 13.32 -5.50
C LEU A 231 -9.50 13.38 -5.40
N ASN A 232 -10.19 12.27 -5.65
CA ASN A 232 -11.65 12.23 -5.56
C ASN A 232 -12.17 12.50 -4.14
N GLU A 233 -13.48 12.75 -4.01
CA GLU A 233 -14.14 13.03 -2.73
C GLU A 233 -14.02 11.86 -1.73
N GLY A 234 -13.90 10.65 -2.27
CA GLY A 234 -13.66 9.40 -1.57
C GLY A 234 -14.92 8.65 -1.16
N LEU A 235 -14.81 7.33 -1.09
CA LEU A 235 -15.83 6.45 -0.53
C LEU A 235 -15.68 6.34 0.98
N CYS A 236 -16.79 6.13 1.69
CA CYS A 236 -16.80 6.03 3.13
C CYS A 236 -17.50 4.75 3.60
N LEU A 237 -16.99 4.17 4.67
CA LEU A 237 -17.69 3.15 5.46
C LEU A 237 -17.81 3.65 6.90
N LYS A 238 -18.96 3.39 7.53
CA LYS A 238 -19.04 3.46 8.99
C LYS A 238 -18.17 2.35 9.56
N ARG A 239 -17.34 2.72 10.54
CA ARG A 239 -16.49 1.76 11.24
C ARG A 239 -17.33 0.96 12.22
N CYS A 240 -17.17 -0.37 12.23
CA CYS A 240 -17.86 -1.27 13.15
C CYS A 240 -16.86 -2.01 14.05
N GLY A 241 -17.37 -2.66 15.10
CA GLY A 241 -16.56 -3.55 15.96
C GLY A 241 -15.57 -2.85 16.90
N ILE A 242 -15.92 -1.66 17.40
CA ILE A 242 -15.22 -0.98 18.51
C ILE A 242 -15.92 -1.29 19.82
#